data_AF-A0A6H0S368-F1
#
_entry.id   AF-A0A6H0S368-F1
#
_cell.length_a   1.000
_cell.length_b   1.000
_cell.length_c   1.000
_cell.angle_alpha   90.00
_cell.angle_beta   90.00
_cell.angle_gamma   90.00
#
_symmetry.space_group_name_H-M   'P 1'
#
loop_
_entity.id
_entity.type
_entity.pdbx_description
1 polymer ?
#
loop_
_entity_poly.entity_id
_entity_poly.type
_entity_poly.pdbx_seq_one_letter_code
_entity_poly.pdbx_strand_id
1 'polypeptide(L)'
;MSVRRAEGFAVRRWLQLGAASAGLGAALWGFSVAGPQAGVAAADTGGASAASSSSSSDGTRSVRSVRPVRSADDPRRTQRSSALDDEKDTDSDDDADLEAERPERDVSEAPTEAVTETVNVPAAQPISTPAPAPSPTRSWQSPYQRWVARSLDAWTTDSLGWIASLQTSDRTKEQLEASFFTIRRTFFNQAPTIDPVQISGVLDGPVTGTLGAHDPDGDRLIYVLTRGPKSGTVHIDRDGTFTYTPGEDFDGVDAFRVTAIDIGFHTNLLEPLRPLGSNPLRSLINQGAVTFAFNYTVGAENWTTERREALQRAADALILYFRVKNPVTLRYDVEGEDDRDPQSSLASAGSDPVSEDPGFWDTVVQHKLLTGVDANGAAADGEITWNFGYGWGLGQAVGADEYDFQSTAMHELLHSFGFLSGIGDAGDNEGRNWVILDRFVVTAAGDRPIGRNFLWDSDFDGYLVGQDGGLYFSGRNAVAAYGGFVPLYYPSPWEPGSSAHHTDDITFAGEDQLLMNAMTGTGLGVRVLSALEVGMLRDLGYLVVPVSR
;
A
#
# COMPACT_ATOMS: atom_id res chain seq x y z
N MET A 1 9.47 -6.81 -68.73
CA MET A 1 10.60 -5.94 -68.35
C MET A 1 9.99 -4.64 -67.83
N SER A 2 9.73 -4.48 -66.53
CA SER A 2 10.66 -4.42 -65.37
C SER A 2 11.44 -3.11 -65.35
N VAL A 3 11.49 -2.28 -64.31
CA VAL A 3 10.81 -2.18 -63.00
C VAL A 3 11.01 -0.71 -62.59
N ARG A 4 9.96 -0.02 -62.11
CA ARG A 4 10.07 1.27 -61.40
C ARG A 4 10.67 1.00 -60.01
N ARG A 5 11.70 1.73 -59.56
CA ARG A 5 12.17 1.68 -58.17
C ARG A 5 12.12 3.05 -57.50
N ALA A 6 11.14 3.14 -56.59
CA ALA A 6 11.07 3.89 -55.35
C ALA A 6 12.31 4.72 -54.97
N GLU A 7 12.27 6.01 -55.34
CA GLU A 7 12.96 7.08 -54.61
C GLU A 7 12.07 7.49 -53.43
N GLY A 8 12.38 6.96 -52.25
CA GLY A 8 11.62 7.28 -51.05
C GLY A 8 11.98 6.34 -49.92
N PHE A 9 13.01 6.67 -49.15
CA PHE A 9 13.12 6.17 -47.79
C PHE A 9 13.80 7.22 -46.90
N ALA A 10 13.02 7.72 -45.94
CA ALA A 10 13.35 8.73 -44.95
C ALA A 10 14.41 8.30 -43.90
N VAL A 11 15.00 7.11 -44.06
CA VAL A 11 15.89 6.48 -43.06
C VAL A 11 17.32 7.05 -43.10
N ARG A 12 17.79 7.57 -44.26
CA ARG A 12 19.16 8.10 -44.37
C ARG A 12 19.37 9.52 -43.83
N ARG A 13 18.30 10.33 -43.67
CA ARG A 13 18.42 11.67 -43.06
C ARG A 13 18.43 11.64 -41.53
N TRP A 14 17.85 10.59 -40.93
CA TRP A 14 17.87 10.40 -39.48
C TRP A 14 19.27 10.09 -38.94
N LEU A 15 20.09 9.32 -39.68
CA LEU A 15 21.45 8.96 -39.26
C LEU A 15 22.50 10.07 -39.41
N GLN A 16 22.22 11.14 -40.20
CA GLN A 16 23.17 12.24 -40.39
C GLN A 16 22.90 13.47 -39.52
N LEU A 17 21.73 13.57 -38.88
CA LEU A 17 21.38 14.73 -38.04
C LEU A 17 21.42 14.44 -36.53
N GLY A 18 21.64 13.19 -36.11
CA GLY A 18 21.88 12.83 -34.70
C GLY A 18 23.29 13.15 -34.16
N ALA A 19 24.16 13.79 -34.94
CA ALA A 19 25.54 14.11 -34.53
C ALA A 19 25.70 15.48 -33.85
N ALA A 20 24.61 16.23 -33.62
CA ALA A 20 24.68 17.58 -33.06
C ALA A 20 23.65 17.82 -31.93
N SER A 21 23.47 16.85 -31.03
CA SER A 21 22.82 17.08 -29.73
C SER A 21 23.17 15.97 -28.75
N ALA A 22 23.73 16.39 -27.61
CA ALA A 22 24.09 15.62 -26.41
C ALA A 22 25.29 14.65 -26.53
N GLY A 23 26.45 15.13 -26.04
CA GLY A 23 27.58 14.28 -25.71
C GLY A 23 27.26 13.39 -24.51
N LEU A 24 27.26 12.08 -24.75
CA LEU A 24 27.67 10.96 -23.89
C LEU A 24 27.04 9.70 -24.50
N GLY A 25 27.79 9.01 -25.36
CA GLY A 25 27.30 7.79 -26.03
C GLY A 25 28.19 7.26 -27.16
N ALA A 26 29.19 8.03 -27.60
CA ALA A 26 30.14 7.61 -28.63
C ALA A 26 31.42 7.01 -28.03
N ALA A 27 31.29 5.96 -27.21
CA ALA A 27 32.44 5.18 -26.76
C ALA A 27 32.11 3.68 -26.69
N LEU A 28 31.48 3.10 -27.71
CA LEU A 28 31.29 1.64 -27.76
C LEU A 28 31.33 0.96 -29.13
N TRP A 29 31.67 1.63 -30.23
CA TRP A 29 31.88 0.93 -31.51
C TRP A 29 33.05 1.52 -32.30
N GLY A 30 34.25 0.99 -32.03
CA GLY A 30 35.42 1.16 -32.87
C GLY A 30 35.38 0.17 -34.03
N PHE A 31 35.07 0.65 -35.22
CA PHE A 31 35.46 0.00 -36.48
C PHE A 31 35.94 1.07 -37.46
N SER A 32 37.25 1.27 -37.51
CA SER A 32 37.92 1.99 -38.58
C SER A 32 38.04 1.08 -39.81
N VAL A 33 37.30 1.38 -40.87
CA VAL A 33 37.58 0.83 -42.20
C VAL A 33 38.58 1.77 -42.87
N ALA A 34 39.85 1.35 -42.90
CA ALA A 34 40.87 1.93 -43.76
C ALA A 34 41.68 0.79 -44.38
N GLY A 35 41.82 0.82 -45.70
CA GLY A 35 42.86 0.11 -46.44
C GLY A 35 43.30 0.96 -47.63
N PRO A 36 44.33 0.58 -48.40
CA PRO A 36 45.33 -0.46 -48.15
C PRO A 36 46.78 0.08 -48.27
N GLN A 37 47.76 -0.57 -47.64
CA GLN A 37 49.12 -0.63 -48.18
C GLN A 37 49.69 -2.04 -48.04
N ALA A 38 50.21 -2.53 -49.16
CA ALA A 38 50.78 -3.86 -49.33
C ALA A 38 52.15 -3.96 -48.64
N GLY A 39 52.39 -5.12 -48.02
CA GLY A 39 53.69 -5.56 -47.53
C GLY A 39 53.66 -7.09 -47.41
N VAL A 40 54.48 -7.75 -48.22
CA VAL A 40 54.49 -9.20 -48.48
C VAL A 40 55.46 -9.90 -47.52
N ALA A 41 55.04 -11.03 -46.92
CA ALA A 41 55.83 -12.24 -46.55
C ALA A 41 54.93 -13.14 -45.66
N ALA A 42 54.38 -14.27 -46.10
CA ALA A 42 54.96 -15.58 -46.42
C ALA A 42 55.15 -16.50 -45.19
N ALA A 43 54.61 -17.73 -45.33
CA ALA A 43 54.90 -18.99 -44.62
C ALA A 43 54.35 -19.15 -43.18
N ASP A 44 53.90 -20.31 -42.69
CA ASP A 44 53.46 -21.59 -43.27
C ASP A 44 52.83 -22.42 -42.12
N THR A 45 51.97 -23.37 -42.46
CA THR A 45 51.58 -24.63 -41.77
C THR A 45 51.25 -24.69 -40.25
N GLY A 46 50.03 -25.20 -39.96
CA GLY A 46 49.87 -26.56 -39.43
C GLY A 46 49.69 -26.78 -37.92
N GLY A 47 48.75 -27.68 -37.58
CA GLY A 47 49.05 -28.75 -36.61
C GLY A 47 48.24 -28.81 -35.32
N ALA A 48 47.65 -29.99 -35.11
CA ALA A 48 46.81 -30.43 -34.02
C ALA A 48 47.51 -30.60 -32.65
N SER A 49 46.66 -30.59 -31.61
CA SER A 49 46.61 -31.44 -30.40
C SER A 49 47.87 -31.99 -29.70
N ALA A 50 47.85 -31.82 -28.36
CA ALA A 50 48.02 -32.83 -27.30
C ALA A 50 49.20 -32.67 -26.30
N ALA A 51 48.83 -32.94 -25.03
CA ALA A 51 49.66 -33.40 -23.90
C ALA A 51 50.67 -32.38 -23.30
N SER A 52 51.02 -32.33 -22.02
CA SER A 52 50.64 -32.99 -20.75
C SER A 52 51.62 -32.46 -19.69
N SER A 53 51.22 -32.34 -18.42
CA SER A 53 52.05 -32.84 -17.30
C SER A 53 51.33 -32.72 -15.95
N SER A 54 51.27 -33.88 -15.31
CA SER A 54 50.82 -34.25 -13.97
C SER A 54 51.76 -33.81 -12.83
N SER A 55 51.23 -33.77 -11.60
CA SER A 55 51.87 -34.49 -10.48
C SER A 55 50.82 -35.05 -9.49
N SER A 56 50.98 -36.34 -9.22
CA SER A 56 50.30 -37.24 -8.26
C SER A 56 50.82 -36.99 -6.83
N SER A 57 50.20 -37.43 -5.73
CA SER A 57 49.98 -38.83 -5.25
C SER A 57 49.41 -38.74 -3.81
N ASP A 58 48.78 -39.71 -3.14
CA ASP A 58 48.13 -41.01 -3.40
C ASP A 58 47.64 -41.49 -2.00
N GLY A 59 46.71 -42.46 -1.92
CA GLY A 59 46.30 -43.03 -0.63
C GLY A 59 45.05 -43.94 -0.55
N THR A 60 44.93 -44.95 -1.42
CA THR A 60 44.37 -46.34 -1.21
C THR A 60 42.95 -46.54 -0.60
N ARG A 61 41.92 -47.03 -1.33
CA ARG A 61 41.51 -48.44 -1.73
C ARG A 61 41.11 -49.36 -0.55
N SER A 62 39.99 -50.13 -0.54
CA SER A 62 39.47 -51.12 -1.52
C SER A 62 38.05 -51.65 -1.11
N VAL A 63 37.01 -51.70 -1.96
CA VAL A 63 36.36 -52.86 -2.70
C VAL A 63 35.88 -54.04 -1.78
N ARG A 64 34.66 -54.64 -1.82
CA ARG A 64 33.82 -55.18 -2.92
C ARG A 64 32.39 -55.59 -2.45
N SER A 65 31.49 -55.67 -3.43
CA SER A 65 30.12 -56.21 -3.50
C SER A 65 29.92 -57.71 -3.15
N VAL A 66 28.66 -58.12 -2.82
CA VAL A 66 27.84 -59.20 -3.48
C VAL A 66 26.52 -59.48 -2.70
N ARG A 67 25.40 -59.70 -3.43
CA ARG A 67 24.01 -60.12 -3.06
C ARG A 67 23.88 -61.68 -2.96
N PRO A 68 22.70 -62.35 -2.82
CA PRO A 68 21.47 -62.20 -2.00
C PRO A 68 21.01 -63.56 -1.34
N VAL A 69 19.76 -63.64 -0.81
CA VAL A 69 18.79 -64.80 -0.75
C VAL A 69 18.02 -64.92 0.60
N ARG A 70 16.80 -65.49 0.50
CA ARG A 70 15.52 -65.40 1.26
C ARG A 70 15.32 -66.37 2.45
N SER A 71 14.15 -66.17 3.11
CA SER A 71 13.21 -67.13 3.77
C SER A 71 13.32 -67.24 5.30
N ALA A 72 12.27 -67.44 6.13
CA ALA A 72 10.80 -67.54 5.99
C ALA A 72 10.12 -67.56 7.41
N ASP A 73 8.77 -67.55 7.43
CA ASP A 73 7.78 -68.03 8.45
C ASP A 73 7.48 -67.15 9.70
N ASP A 74 6.27 -66.60 9.98
CA ASP A 74 4.86 -67.10 10.13
C ASP A 74 4.57 -67.69 11.57
N PRO A 75 3.33 -67.84 12.17
CA PRO A 75 1.95 -67.40 11.84
C PRO A 75 0.98 -66.96 13.00
N ARG A 76 -0.28 -66.70 12.59
CA ARG A 76 -1.63 -66.93 13.24
C ARG A 76 -2.29 -65.67 13.85
N ARG A 77 -3.59 -65.36 13.65
CA ARG A 77 -4.78 -66.15 13.21
C ARG A 77 -5.98 -65.21 12.89
N THR A 78 -6.62 -65.40 11.71
CA THR A 78 -8.07 -65.59 11.38
C THR A 78 -9.18 -64.80 12.11
N GLN A 79 -10.39 -64.48 11.60
CA GLN A 79 -11.23 -64.65 10.39
C GLN A 79 -12.56 -63.91 10.75
N ARG A 80 -13.47 -63.42 9.89
CA ARG A 80 -14.34 -64.08 8.86
C ARG A 80 -15.29 -62.96 8.34
N SER A 81 -15.38 -62.66 7.03
CA SER A 81 -16.37 -63.11 5.99
C SER A 81 -17.83 -62.69 6.27
N SER A 82 -18.74 -62.37 5.33
CA SER A 82 -18.88 -62.52 3.86
C SER A 82 -20.22 -61.82 3.44
N ALA A 83 -20.29 -61.05 2.35
CA ALA A 83 -20.90 -61.36 1.01
C ALA A 83 -22.44 -61.61 1.02
N LEU A 84 -23.29 -61.01 0.18
CA LEU A 84 -23.50 -61.24 -1.28
C LEU A 84 -24.65 -60.32 -1.81
N ASP A 85 -24.53 -59.70 -3.00
CA ASP A 85 -25.33 -59.91 -4.25
C ASP A 85 -26.46 -58.84 -4.43
N ASP A 86 -26.87 -58.32 -5.59
CA ASP A 86 -26.52 -58.50 -7.01
C ASP A 86 -27.19 -57.40 -7.90
N GLU A 87 -26.64 -57.22 -9.11
CA GLU A 87 -27.23 -56.78 -10.41
C GLU A 87 -27.96 -55.42 -10.61
N LYS A 88 -28.12 -54.83 -11.82
CA LYS A 88 -27.35 -54.65 -13.09
C LYS A 88 -28.27 -53.87 -14.08
N ASP A 89 -27.68 -53.08 -15.00
CA ASP A 89 -28.18 -52.57 -16.31
C ASP A 89 -29.37 -51.56 -16.33
N THR A 90 -29.32 -50.42 -17.06
CA THR A 90 -29.28 -50.30 -18.53
C THR A 90 -29.05 -48.84 -19.02
N ASP A 91 -28.34 -48.72 -20.14
CA ASP A 91 -28.28 -47.66 -21.18
C ASP A 91 -29.69 -47.27 -21.73
N SER A 92 -29.99 -46.28 -22.59
CA SER A 92 -29.43 -45.06 -23.20
C SER A 92 -30.58 -44.43 -24.04
N ASP A 93 -30.42 -43.16 -24.45
CA ASP A 93 -31.02 -42.47 -25.62
C ASP A 93 -32.56 -42.27 -25.76
N ASP A 94 -33.02 -41.01 -25.94
CA ASP A 94 -33.60 -40.54 -27.22
C ASP A 94 -34.10 -39.07 -27.19
N ASP A 95 -34.02 -38.47 -28.38
CA ASP A 95 -34.20 -37.07 -28.80
C ASP A 95 -35.65 -36.53 -28.88
N ALA A 96 -35.70 -35.20 -29.12
CA ALA A 96 -36.58 -34.48 -30.06
C ALA A 96 -37.84 -33.71 -29.55
N ASP A 97 -37.68 -32.38 -29.47
CA ASP A 97 -38.29 -31.34 -30.32
C ASP A 97 -39.82 -31.03 -30.36
N LEU A 98 -40.09 -29.72 -30.14
CA LEU A 98 -40.97 -28.78 -30.87
C LEU A 98 -42.38 -28.37 -30.38
N GLU A 99 -42.57 -27.03 -30.47
CA GLU A 99 -43.80 -26.20 -30.60
C GLU A 99 -44.69 -25.99 -29.34
N ALA A 100 -45.34 -24.85 -29.08
CA ALA A 100 -45.37 -23.48 -29.59
C ALA A 100 -46.27 -22.64 -28.63
N GLU A 101 -46.33 -21.33 -28.91
CA GLU A 101 -47.40 -20.36 -28.56
C GLU A 101 -47.23 -19.41 -27.35
N ARG A 102 -47.12 -18.12 -27.73
CA ARG A 102 -47.52 -16.92 -26.98
C ARG A 102 -48.96 -16.56 -27.34
N PRO A 103 -49.65 -15.74 -26.53
CA PRO A 103 -50.19 -14.51 -27.14
C PRO A 103 -50.11 -13.22 -26.28
N GLU A 104 -49.83 -12.14 -27.01
CA GLU A 104 -50.38 -10.77 -27.00
C GLU A 104 -50.81 -10.05 -25.70
N ARG A 105 -50.26 -8.84 -25.50
CA ARG A 105 -51.01 -7.67 -24.98
C ARG A 105 -50.59 -6.37 -25.67
N ASP A 106 -51.50 -5.92 -26.52
CA ASP A 106 -52.15 -4.61 -26.61
C ASP A 106 -51.32 -3.31 -26.48
N VAL A 107 -51.51 -2.48 -27.51
CA VAL A 107 -50.90 -1.18 -27.77
C VAL A 107 -51.92 -0.11 -27.41
N SER A 108 -51.53 0.90 -26.64
CA SER A 108 -52.30 2.15 -26.54
C SER A 108 -51.39 3.36 -26.75
N GLU A 109 -51.71 4.13 -27.80
CA GLU A 109 -51.12 5.41 -28.17
C GLU A 109 -51.63 6.56 -27.28
N ALA A 110 -50.74 7.50 -26.95
CA ALA A 110 -51.03 8.90 -26.62
C ALA A 110 -49.75 9.74 -26.85
N PRO A 111 -49.81 11.08 -27.04
CA PRO A 111 -49.50 11.73 -28.30
C PRO A 111 -48.14 12.46 -28.35
N THR A 112 -47.73 12.72 -29.57
CA THR A 112 -46.54 13.43 -30.04
C THR A 112 -46.49 14.91 -29.62
N GLU A 113 -45.51 15.29 -28.81
CA GLU A 113 -45.00 16.66 -28.73
C GLU A 113 -43.81 16.82 -29.69
N ALA A 114 -43.92 17.81 -30.58
CA ALA A 114 -42.88 18.17 -31.52
C ALA A 114 -41.76 18.93 -30.81
N VAL A 115 -40.61 18.28 -30.63
CA VAL A 115 -39.35 18.95 -30.28
C VAL A 115 -38.53 19.13 -31.56
N THR A 116 -38.20 20.39 -31.83
CA THR A 116 -37.32 20.81 -32.93
C THR A 116 -35.89 20.35 -32.64
N GLU A 117 -35.34 19.44 -33.44
CA GLU A 117 -33.92 19.08 -33.42
C GLU A 117 -33.08 20.25 -33.92
N THR A 118 -32.55 21.06 -33.00
CA THR A 118 -31.33 21.82 -33.26
C THR A 118 -30.14 20.88 -33.13
N VAL A 119 -29.52 20.49 -34.25
CA VAL A 119 -28.24 19.78 -34.27
C VAL A 119 -27.17 20.70 -33.67
N ASN A 120 -26.84 20.49 -32.40
CA ASN A 120 -25.74 21.14 -31.73
C ASN A 120 -24.49 20.27 -31.94
N VAL A 121 -23.62 20.67 -32.86
CA VAL A 121 -22.30 20.04 -33.03
C VAL A 121 -21.46 20.39 -31.80
N PRO A 122 -20.96 19.42 -31.01
CA PRO A 122 -20.16 19.73 -29.84
C PRO A 122 -18.87 20.43 -30.28
N ALA A 123 -18.60 21.61 -29.71
CA ALA A 123 -17.30 22.26 -29.83
C ALA A 123 -16.21 21.35 -29.22
N ALA A 124 -15.07 21.25 -29.91
CA ALA A 124 -13.90 20.51 -29.47
C ALA A 124 -13.48 20.97 -28.06
N GLN A 125 -13.44 20.03 -27.12
CA GLN A 125 -12.97 20.27 -25.76
C GLN A 125 -11.47 20.65 -25.80
N PRO A 126 -11.02 21.67 -25.06
CA PRO A 126 -9.60 21.94 -24.92
C PRO A 126 -8.90 20.78 -24.23
N ILE A 127 -7.71 20.44 -24.73
CA ILE A 127 -6.83 19.38 -24.25
C ILE A 127 -6.55 19.64 -22.75
N SER A 128 -7.00 18.74 -21.87
CA SER A 128 -6.69 18.84 -20.45
C SER A 128 -5.18 18.66 -20.24
N THR A 129 -4.59 19.56 -19.45
CA THR A 129 -3.24 19.35 -18.90
C THR A 129 -3.20 18.04 -18.10
N PRO A 130 -2.13 17.24 -18.22
CA PRO A 130 -2.00 16.03 -17.40
C PRO A 130 -2.02 16.39 -15.92
N ALA A 131 -2.75 15.61 -15.13
CA ALA A 131 -2.72 15.71 -13.68
C ALA A 131 -1.27 15.56 -13.16
N PRO A 132 -0.88 16.27 -12.08
CA PRO A 132 0.45 16.10 -11.50
C PRO A 132 0.67 14.64 -11.08
N ALA A 133 1.89 14.14 -11.34
CA ALA A 133 2.26 12.77 -11.04
C ALA A 133 2.10 12.48 -9.53
N PRO A 134 1.56 11.30 -9.15
CA PRO A 134 1.48 10.91 -7.76
C PRO A 134 2.88 10.85 -7.13
N SER A 135 2.97 11.20 -5.85
CA SER A 135 4.20 11.09 -5.04
C SER A 135 4.83 9.72 -5.19
N PRO A 136 6.18 9.60 -5.25
CA PRO A 136 6.82 8.32 -5.52
C PRO A 136 6.60 7.35 -4.36
N THR A 137 5.63 6.45 -4.52
CA THR A 137 5.63 5.14 -3.88
C THR A 137 6.96 4.48 -4.18
N ARG A 138 7.53 3.81 -3.18
CA ARG A 138 8.87 3.21 -3.20
C ARG A 138 9.02 2.31 -4.44
N SER A 139 9.55 2.86 -5.54
CA SER A 139 9.72 2.11 -6.78
C SER A 139 10.71 0.99 -6.51
N TRP A 140 10.29 -0.26 -6.66
CA TRP A 140 11.17 -1.45 -6.57
C TRP A 140 12.18 -1.53 -7.72
N GLN A 141 12.31 -0.47 -8.51
CA GLN A 141 13.31 -0.32 -9.54
C GLN A 141 14.71 -0.20 -8.93
N SER A 142 15.70 -0.82 -9.57
CA SER A 142 17.11 -0.61 -9.21
C SER A 142 17.54 0.85 -9.49
N PRO A 143 18.61 1.36 -8.86
CA PRO A 143 19.17 2.66 -9.21
C PRO A 143 19.48 2.81 -10.71
N TYR A 144 19.88 1.70 -11.36
CA TYR A 144 20.13 1.64 -12.79
C TYR A 144 18.86 1.82 -13.61
N GLN A 145 17.78 1.10 -13.29
CA GLN A 145 16.48 1.23 -13.95
C GLN A 145 15.93 2.66 -13.86
N ARG A 146 16.06 3.29 -12.68
CA ARG A 146 15.68 4.70 -12.53
C ARG A 146 16.52 5.64 -13.40
N TRP A 147 17.80 5.35 -13.58
CA TRP A 147 18.67 6.13 -14.46
C TRP A 147 18.28 5.94 -15.93
N VAL A 148 17.98 4.70 -16.36
CA VAL A 148 17.50 4.41 -17.71
C VAL A 148 16.21 5.17 -18.00
N ALA A 149 15.22 5.07 -17.10
CA ALA A 149 13.94 5.77 -17.23
C ALA A 149 14.12 7.28 -17.41
N ARG A 150 14.87 7.94 -16.50
CA ARG A 150 15.15 9.38 -16.61
C ARG A 150 15.87 9.76 -17.90
N SER A 151 16.79 8.91 -18.37
CA SER A 151 17.54 9.18 -19.60
C SER A 151 16.64 9.09 -20.83
N LEU A 152 15.73 8.12 -20.86
CA LEU A 152 14.75 7.97 -21.93
C LEU A 152 13.69 9.06 -21.90
N ASP A 153 13.27 9.51 -20.72
CA ASP A 153 12.34 10.63 -20.57
C ASP A 153 12.96 11.93 -21.07
N ALA A 154 14.19 12.25 -20.65
CA ALA A 154 14.92 13.41 -21.15
C ALA A 154 15.10 13.37 -22.67
N TRP A 155 15.51 12.22 -23.21
CA TRP A 155 15.64 12.03 -24.65
C TRP A 155 14.31 12.21 -25.39
N THR A 156 13.20 11.76 -24.80
CA THR A 156 11.84 11.92 -25.34
C THR A 156 11.44 13.39 -25.36
N THR A 157 11.58 14.09 -24.24
CA THR A 157 11.28 15.53 -24.15
C THR A 157 12.08 16.34 -25.16
N ASP A 158 13.39 16.11 -25.25
CA ASP A 158 14.26 16.81 -26.19
C ASP A 158 13.87 16.53 -27.66
N SER A 159 13.57 15.28 -27.99
CA SER A 159 13.19 14.88 -29.35
C SER A 159 11.86 15.47 -29.76
N LEU A 160 10.85 15.45 -28.89
CA LEU A 160 9.54 16.05 -29.16
C LEU A 160 9.64 17.57 -29.24
N GLY A 161 10.43 18.21 -28.37
CA GLY A 161 10.70 19.64 -28.44
C GLY A 161 11.37 20.05 -29.76
N TRP A 162 12.33 19.25 -30.24
CA TRP A 162 12.93 19.44 -31.54
C TRP A 162 11.92 19.30 -32.68
N ILE A 163 11.10 18.23 -32.69
CA ILE A 163 10.06 18.02 -33.73
C ILE A 163 9.08 19.19 -33.76
N ALA A 164 8.63 19.66 -32.60
CA ALA A 164 7.73 20.80 -32.47
C ALA A 164 8.32 22.08 -33.08
N SER A 165 9.64 22.29 -32.93
CA SER A 165 10.37 23.45 -33.46
C SER A 165 10.52 23.47 -34.99
N LEU A 166 10.30 22.34 -35.67
CA LEU A 166 10.46 22.26 -37.12
C LEU A 166 9.42 23.12 -37.86
N GLN A 167 9.89 23.88 -38.84
CA GLN A 167 9.06 24.68 -39.74
C GLN A 167 8.45 23.81 -40.86
N THR A 168 7.59 22.86 -40.47
CA THR A 168 6.90 21.93 -41.38
C THR A 168 5.42 21.78 -40.99
N SER A 169 4.64 21.08 -41.82
CA SER A 169 3.22 20.83 -41.56
C SER A 169 2.97 19.95 -40.33
N ASP A 170 1.83 20.13 -39.66
CA ASP A 170 1.46 19.34 -38.47
C ASP A 170 1.42 17.83 -38.77
N ARG A 171 0.88 17.45 -39.93
CA ARG A 171 0.90 16.06 -40.41
C ARG A 171 2.31 15.48 -40.48
N THR A 172 3.31 16.28 -40.88
CA THR A 172 4.72 15.84 -40.90
C THR A 172 5.27 15.70 -39.49
N LYS A 173 4.90 16.58 -38.55
CA LYS A 173 5.30 16.47 -37.15
C LYS A 173 4.74 15.21 -36.51
N GLU A 174 3.44 14.95 -36.68
CA GLU A 174 2.78 13.72 -36.21
C GLU A 174 3.47 12.45 -36.74
N GLN A 175 3.86 12.43 -38.02
CA GLN A 175 4.60 11.31 -38.60
C GLN A 175 5.99 11.12 -37.99
N LEU A 176 6.69 12.21 -37.67
CA LEU A 176 7.99 12.16 -37.00
C LEU A 176 7.87 11.68 -35.56
N GLU A 177 6.86 12.15 -34.83
CA GLU A 177 6.56 11.70 -33.46
C GLU A 177 6.22 10.21 -33.45
N ALA A 178 5.33 9.77 -34.34
CA ALA A 178 4.99 8.35 -34.48
C ALA A 178 6.23 7.49 -34.80
N SER A 179 7.12 7.98 -35.67
CA SER A 179 8.38 7.30 -36.00
C SER A 179 9.32 7.24 -34.80
N PHE A 180 9.44 8.32 -34.04
CA PHE A 180 10.23 8.38 -32.81
C PHE A 180 9.73 7.36 -31.78
N PHE A 181 8.42 7.36 -31.49
CA PHE A 181 7.84 6.40 -30.54
C PHE A 181 7.97 4.96 -31.02
N THR A 182 7.87 4.70 -32.33
CA THR A 182 8.15 3.36 -32.89
C THR A 182 9.58 2.92 -32.58
N ILE A 183 10.57 3.81 -32.75
CA ILE A 183 11.98 3.51 -32.41
C ILE A 183 12.14 3.26 -30.91
N ARG A 184 11.57 4.13 -30.07
CA ARG A 184 11.63 3.99 -28.61
C ARG A 184 11.05 2.66 -28.15
N ARG A 185 9.83 2.32 -28.57
CA ARG A 185 9.15 1.04 -28.24
C ARG A 185 9.89 -0.20 -28.75
N THR A 186 10.60 -0.09 -29.86
CA THR A 186 11.30 -1.24 -30.45
C THR A 186 12.63 -1.53 -29.77
N PHE A 187 13.41 -0.49 -29.44
CA PHE A 187 14.80 -0.64 -29.01
C PHE A 187 15.04 -0.24 -27.56
N PHE A 188 14.11 0.47 -26.93
CA PHE A 188 14.25 1.05 -25.60
C PHE A 188 13.00 0.82 -24.76
N ASN A 189 12.25 -0.26 -25.04
CA ASN A 189 11.01 -0.55 -24.32
C ASN A 189 11.30 -0.77 -22.84
N GLN A 190 10.56 -0.10 -21.97
CA GLN A 190 10.72 -0.24 -20.54
C GLN A 190 9.75 -1.28 -20.01
N ALA A 191 10.15 -1.99 -18.95
CA ALA A 191 9.22 -2.87 -18.28
C ALA A 191 8.15 -2.06 -17.53
N PRO A 192 6.91 -2.55 -17.45
CA PRO A 192 5.86 -1.86 -16.74
C PRO A 192 6.11 -1.87 -15.23
N THR A 193 5.45 -0.93 -14.54
CA THR A 193 5.42 -0.84 -13.07
C THR A 193 4.02 -1.14 -12.56
N ILE A 194 3.91 -1.51 -11.29
CA ILE A 194 2.64 -1.79 -10.62
C ILE A 194 2.72 -1.25 -9.19
N ASP A 195 1.66 -0.57 -8.74
CA ASP A 195 1.62 0.06 -7.43
C ASP A 195 1.01 -0.85 -6.36
N PRO A 196 1.58 -0.93 -5.14
CA PRO A 196 1.01 -1.70 -4.05
C PRO A 196 -0.45 -1.37 -3.81
N VAL A 197 -1.32 -2.36 -3.97
CA VAL A 197 -2.73 -2.24 -3.58
C VAL A 197 -2.88 -2.81 -2.17
N GLN A 198 -3.50 -2.03 -1.29
CA GLN A 198 -3.87 -2.44 0.06
C GLN A 198 -5.34 -2.09 0.24
N ILE A 199 -6.20 -3.08 0.46
CA ILE A 199 -7.64 -2.84 0.60
C ILE A 199 -8.11 -3.19 2.01
N SER A 200 -8.81 -2.26 2.64
CA SER A 200 -9.70 -2.45 3.79
C SER A 200 -10.93 -1.55 3.57
N GLY A 201 -11.95 -1.67 4.41
CA GLY A 201 -13.16 -0.84 4.30
C GLY A 201 -14.40 -1.58 3.84
N VAL A 202 -14.24 -2.76 3.25
CA VAL A 202 -15.35 -3.67 3.01
C VAL A 202 -15.47 -4.54 4.25
N LEU A 203 -16.60 -4.53 4.94
CA LEU A 203 -16.84 -5.41 6.09
C LEU A 203 -17.35 -6.78 5.61
N ASP A 204 -18.09 -6.84 4.50
CA ASP A 204 -18.63 -8.08 3.95
C ASP A 204 -18.62 -8.14 2.42
N GLY A 205 -18.42 -9.34 1.87
CA GLY A 205 -18.55 -9.64 0.44
C GLY A 205 -17.27 -9.45 -0.39
N PRO A 206 -17.37 -9.55 -1.72
CA PRO A 206 -16.22 -9.45 -2.61
C PRO A 206 -15.52 -8.08 -2.53
N VAL A 207 -14.19 -8.11 -2.54
CA VAL A 207 -13.35 -6.92 -2.54
C VAL A 207 -12.97 -6.57 -3.96
N THR A 208 -13.32 -5.38 -4.42
CA THR A 208 -12.92 -4.88 -5.75
C THR A 208 -11.83 -3.81 -5.63
N GLY A 209 -10.96 -3.75 -6.64
CA GLY A 209 -9.88 -2.77 -6.67
C GLY A 209 -9.22 -2.67 -8.04
N THR A 210 -8.19 -1.84 -8.16
CA THR A 210 -7.39 -1.72 -9.39
C THR A 210 -5.91 -1.87 -9.05
N LEU A 211 -5.15 -2.53 -9.92
CA LEU A 211 -3.73 -2.80 -9.71
C LEU A 211 -2.80 -1.61 -9.97
N GLY A 212 -3.31 -0.53 -10.57
CA GLY A 212 -2.54 0.69 -10.83
C GLY A 212 -1.27 0.44 -11.65
N ALA A 213 -1.28 -0.50 -12.60
CA ALA A 213 -0.10 -0.74 -13.43
C ALA A 213 0.05 0.31 -14.53
N HIS A 214 1.30 0.63 -14.85
CA HIS A 214 1.66 1.64 -15.82
C HIS A 214 2.80 1.14 -16.71
N ASP A 215 2.64 1.33 -18.02
CA ASP A 215 3.68 1.08 -19.01
C ASP A 215 4.26 2.41 -19.55
N PRO A 216 5.56 2.69 -19.38
CA PRO A 216 6.17 3.95 -19.84
C PRO A 216 6.18 4.16 -21.36
N ASP A 217 5.85 3.13 -22.13
CA ASP A 217 5.82 3.14 -23.60
C ASP A 217 4.39 3.21 -24.15
N GLY A 218 3.38 3.05 -23.27
CA GLY A 218 1.96 3.03 -23.60
C GLY A 218 1.52 1.71 -24.21
N ASP A 219 2.30 0.64 -24.02
CA ASP A 219 1.95 -0.69 -24.48
C ASP A 219 0.79 -1.26 -23.63
N ARG A 220 -0.02 -2.10 -24.29
CA ARG A 220 -1.11 -2.79 -23.58
C ARG A 220 -0.51 -3.80 -22.59
N LEU A 221 -1.12 -3.84 -21.40
CA LEU A 221 -0.70 -4.72 -20.32
C LEU A 221 -1.49 -6.03 -20.28
N ILE A 222 -0.82 -7.08 -19.83
CA ILE A 222 -1.39 -8.38 -19.46
C ILE A 222 -1.03 -8.64 -18.00
N TYR A 223 -2.00 -9.04 -17.19
CA TYR A 223 -1.81 -9.34 -15.78
C TYR A 223 -1.68 -10.85 -15.56
N VAL A 224 -0.63 -11.24 -14.85
CA VAL A 224 -0.37 -12.63 -14.49
C VAL A 224 -0.42 -12.79 -12.97
N LEU A 225 -1.36 -13.60 -12.49
CA LEU A 225 -1.40 -14.04 -11.10
C LEU A 225 -0.25 -15.02 -10.86
N THR A 226 0.83 -14.54 -10.25
CA THR A 226 2.04 -15.33 -9.97
C THR A 226 1.92 -16.15 -8.68
N ARG A 227 1.07 -15.70 -7.76
CA ARG A 227 0.69 -16.46 -6.56
C ARG A 227 -0.73 -16.11 -6.16
N GLY A 228 -1.58 -17.12 -6.04
CA GLY A 228 -2.95 -16.95 -5.56
C GLY A 228 -3.03 -16.57 -4.08
N PRO A 229 -4.21 -16.07 -3.66
CA PRO A 229 -4.57 -15.95 -2.25
C PRO A 229 -4.53 -17.31 -1.54
N LYS A 230 -4.43 -17.31 -0.21
CA LYS A 230 -4.45 -18.52 0.62
C LYS A 230 -5.88 -19.00 0.88
N SER A 231 -6.78 -18.07 1.17
CA SER A 231 -8.10 -18.36 1.76
C SER A 231 -9.23 -17.79 0.91
N GLY A 232 -9.00 -17.51 -0.37
CA GLY A 232 -9.99 -16.98 -1.28
C GLY A 232 -9.60 -17.17 -2.75
N THR A 233 -10.30 -16.47 -3.64
CA THR A 233 -10.00 -16.46 -5.07
C THR A 233 -9.91 -15.04 -5.60
N VAL A 234 -9.12 -14.82 -6.64
CA VAL A 234 -9.00 -13.51 -7.28
C VAL A 234 -9.21 -13.65 -8.78
N HIS A 235 -10.11 -12.83 -9.31
CA HIS A 235 -10.28 -12.58 -10.74
C HIS A 235 -9.65 -11.24 -11.09
N ILE A 236 -8.86 -11.18 -12.15
CA ILE A 236 -8.23 -9.95 -12.63
C ILE A 236 -8.67 -9.72 -14.07
N ASP A 237 -9.32 -8.59 -14.31
CA ASP A 237 -9.79 -8.16 -15.61
C ASP A 237 -8.65 -7.54 -16.45
N ARG A 238 -8.90 -7.40 -17.76
CA ARG A 238 -7.90 -6.89 -18.71
C ARG A 238 -7.49 -5.45 -18.46
N ASP A 239 -8.38 -4.65 -17.88
CA ASP A 239 -8.11 -3.26 -17.51
C ASP A 239 -7.32 -3.13 -16.19
N GLY A 240 -7.06 -4.24 -15.51
CA GLY A 240 -6.36 -4.27 -14.23
C GLY A 240 -7.27 -4.05 -13.03
N THR A 241 -8.58 -3.97 -13.23
CA THR A 241 -9.55 -4.15 -12.14
C THR A 241 -9.50 -5.60 -11.66
N PHE A 242 -9.79 -5.83 -10.39
CA PHE A 242 -9.84 -7.17 -9.82
C PHE A 242 -11.00 -7.31 -8.85
N THR A 243 -11.48 -8.54 -8.73
CA THR A 243 -12.44 -8.97 -7.71
C THR A 243 -11.81 -10.11 -6.90
N TYR A 244 -11.62 -9.88 -5.61
CA TYR A 244 -11.27 -10.92 -4.65
C TYR A 244 -12.54 -11.41 -3.95
N THR A 245 -12.76 -12.72 -3.97
CA THR A 245 -13.85 -13.36 -3.24
C THR A 245 -13.25 -14.11 -2.05
N PRO A 246 -13.55 -13.69 -0.81
CA PRO A 246 -13.16 -14.43 0.38
C PRO A 246 -13.68 -15.88 0.34
N GLY A 247 -12.86 -16.83 0.75
CA GLY A 247 -13.26 -18.21 1.01
C GLY A 247 -13.76 -18.39 2.44
N GLU A 248 -14.26 -19.57 2.76
CA GLU A 248 -14.85 -19.87 4.09
C GLU A 248 -13.84 -19.78 5.23
N ASP A 249 -12.55 -19.96 4.96
CA ASP A 249 -11.45 -19.90 5.93
C ASP A 249 -10.78 -18.53 6.00
N PHE A 250 -11.33 -17.51 5.33
CA PHE A 250 -10.80 -16.15 5.38
C PHE A 250 -10.96 -15.55 6.78
N ASP A 251 -9.82 -15.23 7.40
CA ASP A 251 -9.71 -14.70 8.76
C ASP A 251 -9.51 -13.18 8.81
N GLY A 252 -9.55 -12.54 7.64
CA GLY A 252 -9.46 -11.11 7.46
C GLY A 252 -8.19 -10.62 6.77
N VAL A 253 -7.15 -11.46 6.68
CA VAL A 253 -5.92 -11.13 5.95
C VAL A 253 -5.63 -12.16 4.87
N ASP A 254 -5.49 -11.69 3.63
CA ASP A 254 -5.01 -12.52 2.53
C ASP A 254 -4.08 -11.70 1.62
N ALA A 255 -3.36 -12.37 0.75
CA ALA A 255 -2.54 -11.69 -0.24
C ALA A 255 -2.33 -12.53 -1.49
N PHE A 256 -2.40 -11.87 -2.63
CA PHE A 256 -2.05 -12.43 -3.91
C PHE A 256 -0.91 -11.65 -4.56
N ARG A 257 -0.19 -12.27 -5.50
CA ARG A 257 0.89 -11.62 -6.24
C ARG A 257 0.58 -11.51 -7.71
N VAL A 258 0.77 -10.32 -8.26
CA VAL A 258 0.54 -10.04 -9.69
C VAL A 258 1.79 -9.45 -10.32
N THR A 259 2.03 -9.84 -11.57
CA THR A 259 2.98 -9.20 -12.47
C THR A 259 2.23 -8.64 -13.66
N ALA A 260 2.46 -7.37 -13.98
CA ALA A 260 2.02 -6.77 -15.23
C ALA A 260 3.09 -7.01 -16.30
N ILE A 261 2.69 -7.39 -17.51
CA ILE A 261 3.58 -7.68 -18.64
C ILE A 261 3.14 -6.81 -19.82
N ASP A 262 4.09 -6.10 -20.41
CA ASP A 262 3.86 -5.38 -21.67
C ASP A 262 3.89 -6.34 -22.87
N ILE A 263 3.07 -6.06 -23.89
CA ILE A 263 3.07 -6.81 -25.16
C ILE A 263 4.15 -6.30 -26.15
N GLY A 264 4.91 -5.29 -25.78
CA GLY A 264 5.92 -4.68 -26.62
C GLY A 264 7.10 -5.60 -26.86
N PHE A 265 8.08 -5.14 -27.64
CA PHE A 265 9.31 -5.91 -27.81
C PHE A 265 10.11 -5.88 -26.51
N HIS A 266 10.57 -7.06 -26.06
CA HIS A 266 11.32 -7.20 -24.81
C HIS A 266 12.79 -6.79 -24.96
N THR A 267 13.04 -5.64 -25.58
CA THR A 267 14.37 -5.10 -25.87
C THR A 267 14.51 -3.70 -25.30
N ASN A 268 15.57 -3.50 -24.52
CA ASN A 268 16.05 -2.19 -24.15
C ASN A 268 17.57 -2.16 -24.29
N LEU A 269 18.10 -1.35 -25.20
CA LEU A 269 19.54 -1.29 -25.44
C LEU A 269 20.31 -0.64 -24.28
N LEU A 270 19.62 0.16 -23.45
CA LEU A 270 20.17 0.67 -22.19
C LEU A 270 19.95 -0.30 -21.04
N GLU A 271 19.07 -1.29 -21.16
CA GLU A 271 18.86 -2.33 -20.16
C GLU A 271 18.74 -3.72 -20.84
N PRO A 272 19.86 -4.31 -21.30
CA PRO A 272 19.80 -5.55 -22.07
C PRO A 272 19.20 -6.75 -21.30
N LEU A 273 19.18 -6.66 -19.96
CA LEU A 273 18.59 -7.65 -19.06
C LEU A 273 17.27 -7.15 -18.45
N ARG A 274 16.49 -6.35 -19.18
CA ARG A 274 15.20 -5.86 -18.68
C ARG A 274 14.29 -7.04 -18.28
N PRO A 275 13.54 -6.93 -17.18
CA PRO A 275 12.58 -7.97 -16.82
C PRO A 275 11.44 -8.03 -17.85
N LEU A 276 10.82 -9.21 -17.98
CA LEU A 276 9.67 -9.44 -18.88
C LEU A 276 8.42 -8.63 -18.48
N GLY A 277 8.38 -8.10 -17.27
CA GLY A 277 7.25 -7.40 -16.71
C GLY A 277 7.64 -6.70 -15.41
N SER A 278 6.64 -6.20 -14.70
CA SER A 278 6.83 -5.59 -13.39
C SER A 278 7.40 -6.59 -12.39
N ASN A 279 8.06 -6.08 -11.34
CA ASN A 279 8.33 -6.91 -10.17
C ASN A 279 7.00 -7.47 -9.63
N PRO A 280 6.93 -8.75 -9.22
CA PRO A 280 5.72 -9.32 -8.64
C PRO A 280 5.32 -8.53 -7.40
N LEU A 281 4.16 -7.90 -7.48
CA LEU A 281 3.63 -7.08 -6.40
C LEU A 281 2.68 -7.90 -5.55
N ARG A 282 2.89 -7.86 -4.24
CA ARG A 282 1.97 -8.43 -3.26
C ARG A 282 0.84 -7.43 -2.99
N SER A 283 -0.37 -7.75 -3.46
CA SER A 283 -1.60 -7.08 -3.06
C SER A 283 -2.04 -7.65 -1.71
N LEU A 284 -2.30 -6.80 -0.72
CA LEU A 284 -2.80 -7.21 0.61
C LEU A 284 -4.30 -6.94 0.68
N ILE A 285 -5.04 -7.98 1.07
CA ILE A 285 -6.43 -7.90 1.47
C ILE A 285 -6.47 -7.82 2.99
N ASN A 286 -7.20 -6.85 3.53
CA ASN A 286 -7.29 -6.55 4.95
C ASN A 286 -8.75 -6.20 5.31
N GLN A 287 -9.65 -7.17 5.18
CA GLN A 287 -11.09 -6.99 5.39
C GLN A 287 -11.46 -7.64 6.72
N GLY A 288 -11.99 -6.89 7.68
CA GLY A 288 -12.29 -7.45 9.01
C GLY A 288 -11.06 -8.01 9.75
N ALA A 289 -9.85 -7.64 9.31
CA ALA A 289 -8.60 -8.13 9.87
C ALA A 289 -8.36 -7.68 11.32
N VAL A 290 -9.01 -6.59 11.72
CA VAL A 290 -8.98 -6.14 13.10
C VAL A 290 -10.40 -6.08 13.60
N THR A 291 -10.62 -6.71 14.74
CA THR A 291 -11.91 -6.76 15.42
C THR A 291 -11.74 -6.24 16.85
N PHE A 292 -12.83 -5.80 17.45
CA PHE A 292 -12.86 -5.35 18.84
C PHE A 292 -13.72 -6.28 19.68
N ALA A 293 -13.26 -6.57 20.89
CA ALA A 293 -14.01 -7.28 21.91
C ALA A 293 -14.10 -6.39 23.14
N PHE A 294 -15.23 -5.69 23.27
CA PHE A 294 -15.53 -4.82 24.41
C PHE A 294 -16.15 -5.63 25.54
N ASN A 295 -15.43 -5.75 26.65
CA ASN A 295 -15.89 -6.33 27.89
C ASN A 295 -16.36 -5.20 28.81
N TYR A 296 -17.69 -5.03 28.91
CA TYR A 296 -18.27 -3.98 29.75
C TYR A 296 -18.24 -4.42 31.22
N THR A 297 -17.41 -3.75 32.01
CA THR A 297 -17.10 -4.11 33.40
C THR A 297 -17.90 -3.26 34.38
N VAL A 298 -17.33 -2.16 34.87
CA VAL A 298 -17.95 -1.28 35.87
C VAL A 298 -18.95 -0.34 35.20
N GLY A 299 -20.13 -0.20 35.80
CA GLY A 299 -21.19 0.67 35.27
C GLY A 299 -21.73 0.24 33.90
N ALA A 300 -21.69 -1.06 33.61
CA ALA A 300 -22.16 -1.64 32.36
C ALA A 300 -23.64 -1.36 32.05
N GLU A 301 -24.44 -1.01 33.07
CA GLU A 301 -25.83 -0.53 32.95
C GLU A 301 -25.95 0.81 32.21
N ASN A 302 -24.90 1.65 32.26
CA ASN A 302 -24.85 2.91 31.51
C ASN A 302 -24.60 2.67 30.01
N TRP A 303 -24.03 1.52 29.66
CA TRP A 303 -23.80 1.12 28.28
C TRP A 303 -25.05 0.49 27.66
N THR A 304 -26.02 1.31 27.24
CA THR A 304 -27.19 0.85 26.48
C THR A 304 -26.79 0.24 25.14
N THR A 305 -27.68 -0.54 24.52
CA THR A 305 -27.44 -1.15 23.20
C THR A 305 -26.97 -0.11 22.18
N GLU A 306 -27.63 1.04 22.11
CA GLU A 306 -27.33 2.11 21.16
C GLU A 306 -25.94 2.72 21.39
N ARG A 307 -25.49 2.83 22.64
CA ARG A 307 -24.15 3.32 23.02
C ARG A 307 -23.07 2.31 22.66
N ARG A 308 -23.31 1.02 22.92
CA ARG A 308 -22.39 -0.07 22.53
C ARG A 308 -22.24 -0.14 21.01
N GLU A 309 -23.34 0.01 20.27
CA GLU A 309 -23.30 0.10 18.81
C GLU A 309 -22.58 1.37 18.33
N ALA A 310 -22.72 2.50 19.02
CA ALA A 310 -21.99 3.73 18.69
C ALA A 310 -20.48 3.56 18.86
N LEU A 311 -20.04 2.93 19.95
CA LEU A 311 -18.62 2.61 20.17
C LEU A 311 -18.10 1.66 19.09
N GLN A 312 -18.85 0.61 18.76
CA GLN A 312 -18.48 -0.32 17.69
C GLN A 312 -18.35 0.41 16.35
N ARG A 313 -19.31 1.27 15.98
CA ARG A 313 -19.24 2.06 14.73
C ARG A 313 -18.01 2.98 14.69
N ALA A 314 -17.66 3.60 15.81
CA ALA A 314 -16.47 4.46 15.89
C ALA A 314 -15.18 3.64 15.73
N ALA A 315 -15.10 2.48 16.39
CA ALA A 315 -13.97 1.56 16.27
C ALA A 315 -13.82 1.01 14.84
N ASP A 316 -14.94 0.63 14.20
CA ASP A 316 -14.96 0.17 12.81
C ASP A 316 -14.52 1.28 11.86
N ALA A 317 -14.96 2.52 12.08
CA ALA A 317 -14.55 3.67 11.27
C ALA A 317 -13.05 3.97 11.41
N LEU A 318 -12.51 3.90 12.62
CA LEU A 318 -11.08 4.09 12.89
C LEU A 318 -10.23 3.01 12.22
N ILE A 319 -10.67 1.76 12.25
CA ILE A 319 -9.83 0.65 11.78
C ILE A 319 -9.70 0.58 10.26
N LEU A 320 -10.54 1.32 9.52
CA LEU A 320 -10.42 1.46 8.07
C LEU A 320 -9.09 2.08 7.65
N TYR A 321 -8.44 2.87 8.51
CA TYR A 321 -7.13 3.44 8.22
C TYR A 321 -6.02 2.40 8.31
N PHE A 322 -6.16 1.36 9.13
CA PHE A 322 -5.08 0.45 9.50
C PHE A 322 -5.00 -0.76 8.58
N ARG A 323 -3.78 -1.26 8.36
CA ARG A 323 -3.50 -2.51 7.65
C ARG A 323 -2.59 -3.37 8.51
N VAL A 324 -3.09 -4.54 8.91
CA VAL A 324 -2.35 -5.48 9.78
C VAL A 324 -1.82 -6.67 8.98
N LYS A 325 -0.71 -7.26 9.42
CA LYS A 325 -0.12 -8.42 8.72
C LYS A 325 -0.78 -9.74 9.07
N ASN A 326 -1.39 -9.80 10.24
CA ASN A 326 -2.11 -10.95 10.78
C ASN A 326 -3.42 -10.41 11.33
N PRO A 327 -4.51 -11.19 11.26
CA PRO A 327 -5.75 -10.78 11.89
C PRO A 327 -5.60 -10.72 13.40
N VAL A 328 -6.23 -9.74 14.03
CA VAL A 328 -6.18 -9.52 15.48
C VAL A 328 -7.55 -9.15 16.04
N THR A 329 -7.77 -9.53 17.29
CA THR A 329 -8.88 -9.03 18.11
C THR A 329 -8.29 -8.20 19.24
N LEU A 330 -8.65 -6.92 19.28
CA LEU A 330 -8.32 -6.02 20.36
C LEU A 330 -9.37 -6.15 21.47
N ARG A 331 -8.94 -6.55 22.66
CA ARG A 331 -9.79 -6.70 23.84
C ARG A 331 -9.71 -5.44 24.68
N TYR A 332 -10.86 -4.90 25.05
CA TYR A 332 -10.94 -3.75 25.93
C TYR A 332 -11.82 -4.05 27.12
N ASP A 333 -11.36 -3.68 28.31
CA ASP A 333 -12.27 -3.49 29.44
C ASP A 333 -12.87 -2.09 29.34
N VAL A 334 -14.18 -2.00 29.47
CA VAL A 334 -14.96 -0.78 29.21
C VAL A 334 -15.82 -0.44 30.41
N GLU A 335 -15.56 0.72 31.00
CA GLU A 335 -16.27 1.26 32.15
C GLU A 335 -17.20 2.40 31.75
N GLY A 336 -18.29 2.58 32.49
CA GLY A 336 -19.27 3.63 32.27
C GLY A 336 -19.67 4.33 33.55
N GLU A 337 -19.48 5.63 33.64
CA GLU A 337 -19.86 6.44 34.80
C GLU A 337 -20.96 7.47 34.47
N ASP A 338 -21.58 8.06 35.48
CA ASP A 338 -22.51 9.20 35.38
C ASP A 338 -22.05 10.25 36.39
N ASP A 339 -20.92 10.89 36.06
CA ASP A 339 -20.40 12.02 36.83
C ASP A 339 -20.75 13.33 36.12
N ARG A 340 -21.39 14.23 36.86
CA ARG A 340 -21.91 15.50 36.36
C ARG A 340 -21.08 16.69 36.82
N ASP A 341 -19.94 16.45 37.47
CA ASP A 341 -18.96 17.50 37.68
C ASP A 341 -18.42 17.98 36.32
N PRO A 342 -18.59 19.26 35.97
CA PRO A 342 -18.08 19.81 34.72
C PRO A 342 -16.55 19.74 34.56
N GLN A 343 -15.82 19.40 35.62
CA GLN A 343 -14.37 19.18 35.59
C GLN A 343 -13.97 17.73 35.28
N SER A 344 -14.93 16.80 35.28
CA SER A 344 -14.66 15.38 35.00
C SER A 344 -14.42 15.14 33.52
N SER A 345 -13.51 14.21 33.20
CA SER A 345 -13.21 13.80 31.83
C SER A 345 -14.46 13.29 31.11
N LEU A 346 -14.55 13.57 29.80
CA LEU A 346 -15.63 13.07 28.95
C LEU A 346 -15.51 11.55 28.75
N ALA A 347 -14.30 11.13 28.43
CA ALA A 347 -13.89 9.75 28.27
C ALA A 347 -12.36 9.67 28.42
N SER A 348 -11.85 8.46 28.51
CA SER A 348 -10.42 8.18 28.36
C SER A 348 -10.26 6.80 27.74
N ALA A 349 -9.19 6.58 26.98
CA ALA A 349 -8.71 5.23 26.69
C ALA A 349 -7.19 5.14 26.67
N GLY A 350 -6.69 3.97 27.04
CA GLY A 350 -5.26 3.72 27.21
C GLY A 350 -4.87 2.29 26.94
N SER A 351 -3.56 2.05 26.89
CA SER A 351 -2.96 0.72 26.81
C SER A 351 -1.55 0.79 27.38
N ASP A 352 -1.22 -0.16 28.25
CA ASP A 352 0.09 -0.23 28.90
C ASP A 352 1.22 -0.45 27.89
N PRO A 353 2.45 0.02 28.17
CA PRO A 353 3.61 -0.36 27.39
C PRO A 353 3.91 -1.86 27.53
N VAL A 354 4.43 -2.48 26.46
CA VAL A 354 4.80 -3.91 26.49
C VAL A 354 6.02 -4.23 27.38
N SER A 355 6.72 -3.20 27.86
CA SER A 355 7.89 -3.33 28.72
C SER A 355 8.09 -2.09 29.58
N GLU A 356 8.59 -2.31 30.80
CA GLU A 356 9.01 -1.27 31.75
C GLU A 356 10.54 -1.04 31.73
N ASP A 357 11.28 -1.80 30.90
CA ASP A 357 12.73 -1.61 30.78
C ASP A 357 13.05 -0.21 30.23
N PRO A 358 14.24 0.36 30.52
CA PRO A 358 14.65 1.64 29.93
C PRO A 358 14.62 1.61 28.39
N GLY A 359 13.82 2.47 27.77
CA GLY A 359 13.63 2.46 26.33
C GLY A 359 12.38 3.20 25.86
N PHE A 360 12.11 3.09 24.56
CA PHE A 360 10.84 3.50 23.95
C PHE A 360 10.10 2.25 23.51
N TRP A 361 8.88 2.05 24.00
CA TRP A 361 8.13 0.82 23.83
C TRP A 361 6.76 1.06 23.22
N ASP A 362 6.32 0.07 22.44
CA ASP A 362 4.96 0.02 21.94
C ASP A 362 3.99 -0.14 23.12
N THR A 363 2.78 0.39 23.01
CA THR A 363 1.66 -0.07 23.85
C THR A 363 1.28 -1.50 23.49
N VAL A 364 0.56 -2.22 24.35
CA VAL A 364 0.08 -3.58 24.04
C VAL A 364 -0.77 -3.58 22.78
N VAL A 365 -1.72 -2.64 22.65
CA VAL A 365 -2.56 -2.50 21.45
C VAL A 365 -1.70 -2.20 20.22
N GLN A 366 -0.74 -1.28 20.32
CA GLN A 366 0.17 -0.95 19.23
C GLN A 366 1.00 -2.17 18.79
N HIS A 367 1.60 -2.87 19.74
CA HIS A 367 2.38 -4.07 19.47
C HIS A 367 1.55 -5.14 18.75
N LYS A 368 0.32 -5.37 19.23
CA LYS A 368 -0.58 -6.37 18.66
C LYS A 368 -0.98 -6.02 17.24
N LEU A 369 -1.32 -4.76 16.96
CA LEU A 369 -1.62 -4.29 15.60
C LEU A 369 -0.40 -4.40 14.65
N LEU A 370 0.80 -4.07 15.13
CA LEU A 370 2.02 -4.07 14.30
C LEU A 370 2.52 -5.48 13.99
N THR A 371 2.39 -6.40 14.94
CA THR A 371 3.03 -7.73 14.90
C THR A 371 2.05 -8.87 14.71
N GLY A 372 0.79 -8.71 15.14
CA GLY A 372 -0.18 -9.80 15.28
C GLY A 372 0.02 -10.65 16.53
N VAL A 373 0.95 -10.30 17.41
CA VAL A 373 1.28 -11.05 18.62
C VAL A 373 0.63 -10.39 19.81
N ASP A 374 -0.04 -11.22 20.62
CA ASP A 374 -0.63 -10.82 21.90
C ASP A 374 0.47 -10.82 22.99
N ALA A 375 0.84 -9.62 23.47
CA ALA A 375 1.94 -9.44 24.42
C ALA A 375 1.54 -9.69 25.88
N ASN A 376 0.24 -9.56 26.22
CA ASN A 376 -0.27 -9.68 27.59
C ASN A 376 -1.26 -10.85 27.78
N GLY A 377 -1.51 -11.62 26.73
CA GLY A 377 -2.15 -12.94 26.78
C GLY A 377 -3.67 -12.88 26.93
N ALA A 378 -4.16 -13.09 28.15
CA ALA A 378 -5.60 -13.12 28.42
C ALA A 378 -6.14 -11.80 29.00
N ALA A 379 -5.24 -10.89 29.42
CA ALA A 379 -5.61 -9.57 29.90
C ALA A 379 -6.25 -8.72 28.77
N ALA A 380 -6.95 -7.65 29.15
CA ALA A 380 -7.40 -6.66 28.19
C ALA A 380 -6.20 -5.97 27.55
N ASP A 381 -6.25 -5.73 26.24
CA ASP A 381 -5.19 -5.04 25.51
C ASP A 381 -5.17 -3.53 25.85
N GLY A 382 -6.35 -2.97 26.13
CA GLY A 382 -6.51 -1.59 26.58
C GLY A 382 -7.76 -1.41 27.44
N GLU A 383 -7.96 -0.19 27.91
CA GLU A 383 -9.06 0.19 28.80
C GLU A 383 -9.76 1.42 28.24
N ILE A 384 -11.08 1.51 28.46
CA ILE A 384 -11.90 2.67 28.12
C ILE A 384 -12.75 3.03 29.34
N THR A 385 -12.74 4.29 29.74
CA THR A 385 -13.69 4.83 30.71
C THR A 385 -14.52 5.91 30.03
N TRP A 386 -15.84 5.84 30.19
CA TRP A 386 -16.76 6.76 29.53
C TRP A 386 -17.73 7.42 30.50
N ASN A 387 -17.82 8.75 30.47
CA ASN A 387 -18.71 9.50 31.33
C ASN A 387 -20.01 9.89 30.61
N PHE A 388 -21.12 9.28 31.05
CA PHE A 388 -22.46 9.52 30.55
C PHE A 388 -23.24 10.61 31.30
N GLY A 389 -22.60 11.33 32.22
CA GLY A 389 -23.16 12.54 32.84
C GLY A 389 -23.33 13.71 31.87
N TYR A 390 -22.67 13.65 30.71
CA TYR A 390 -22.77 14.61 29.62
C TYR A 390 -23.82 14.22 28.55
N GLY A 391 -24.27 15.20 27.76
CA GLY A 391 -25.13 14.95 26.60
C GLY A 391 -24.34 14.41 25.40
N TRP A 392 -24.80 13.31 24.80
CA TRP A 392 -24.07 12.60 23.75
C TRP A 392 -24.91 12.37 22.49
N GLY A 393 -24.41 12.84 21.35
CA GLY A 393 -24.94 12.50 20.03
C GLY A 393 -24.34 11.19 19.53
N LEU A 394 -25.16 10.13 19.46
CA LEU A 394 -24.70 8.76 19.12
C LEU A 394 -24.72 8.45 17.61
N GLY A 395 -25.25 9.37 16.80
CA GLY A 395 -25.59 9.14 15.39
C GLY A 395 -24.82 10.02 14.41
N GLN A 396 -25.34 10.12 13.19
CA GLN A 396 -24.78 11.00 12.13
C GLN A 396 -25.12 12.47 12.34
N ALA A 397 -26.24 12.75 13.02
CA ALA A 397 -26.58 14.09 13.48
C ALA A 397 -26.23 14.20 14.97
N VAL A 398 -25.55 15.27 15.33
CA VAL A 398 -25.17 15.61 16.72
C VAL A 398 -25.76 16.99 17.02
N GLY A 399 -26.49 17.11 18.13
CA GLY A 399 -27.05 18.39 18.56
C GLY A 399 -25.97 19.41 18.92
N ALA A 400 -26.27 20.70 18.83
CA ALA A 400 -25.31 21.77 19.15
C ALA A 400 -24.84 21.76 20.62
N ASP A 401 -25.66 21.20 21.52
CA ASP A 401 -25.38 21.09 22.95
C ASP A 401 -24.96 19.66 23.37
N GLU A 402 -24.68 18.79 22.41
CA GLU A 402 -24.25 17.40 22.64
C GLU A 402 -22.79 17.21 22.20
N TYR A 403 -22.04 16.40 22.93
CA TYR A 403 -20.75 15.92 22.47
C TYR A 403 -20.92 14.84 21.41
N ASP A 404 -20.04 14.85 20.42
CA ASP A 404 -20.03 13.85 19.36
C ASP A 404 -19.37 12.55 19.84
N PHE A 405 -20.20 11.54 20.12
CA PHE A 405 -19.72 10.25 20.63
C PHE A 405 -18.73 9.57 19.67
N GLN A 406 -18.96 9.64 18.37
CA GLN A 406 -18.10 8.96 17.40
C GLN A 406 -16.73 9.65 17.32
N SER A 407 -16.72 11.00 17.29
CA SER A 407 -15.48 11.78 17.28
C SER A 407 -14.65 11.47 18.54
N THR A 408 -15.25 11.58 19.72
CA THR A 408 -14.56 11.27 20.98
C THR A 408 -14.10 9.82 21.05
N ALA A 409 -14.90 8.84 20.62
CA ALA A 409 -14.50 7.43 20.69
C ALA A 409 -13.32 7.13 19.76
N MET A 410 -13.28 7.73 18.57
CA MET A 410 -12.13 7.60 17.68
C MET A 410 -10.87 8.26 18.25
N HIS A 411 -11.02 9.42 18.89
CA HIS A 411 -9.96 10.13 19.59
C HIS A 411 -9.38 9.28 20.73
N GLU A 412 -10.22 8.80 21.65
CA GLU A 412 -9.77 8.00 22.78
C GLU A 412 -9.06 6.71 22.32
N LEU A 413 -9.64 5.99 21.36
CA LEU A 413 -9.01 4.79 20.81
C LEU A 413 -7.63 5.07 20.19
N LEU A 414 -7.35 6.28 19.70
CA LEU A 414 -6.02 6.60 19.19
C LEU A 414 -4.97 6.68 20.31
N HIS A 415 -5.35 7.14 21.50
CA HIS A 415 -4.45 7.11 22.66
C HIS A 415 -3.97 5.69 22.96
N SER A 416 -4.86 4.70 22.99
CA SER A 416 -4.45 3.30 23.18
C SER A 416 -3.61 2.77 22.02
N PHE A 417 -3.75 3.34 20.81
CA PHE A 417 -2.92 3.04 19.63
C PHE A 417 -1.56 3.77 19.67
N GLY A 418 -1.19 4.35 20.82
CA GLY A 418 0.13 4.94 21.04
C GLY A 418 0.23 6.41 20.62
N PHE A 419 -0.89 7.09 20.38
CA PHE A 419 -0.98 8.55 20.47
C PHE A 419 -1.01 8.98 21.95
N LEU A 420 -0.06 8.49 22.73
CA LEU A 420 0.06 8.71 24.16
C LEU A 420 1.49 9.19 24.44
N SER A 421 1.68 9.98 25.48
CA SER A 421 3.01 10.36 25.98
C SER A 421 3.19 9.83 27.41
N GLY A 422 4.42 9.44 27.75
CA GLY A 422 4.81 9.19 29.15
C GLY A 422 5.35 10.43 29.86
N ILE A 423 5.40 11.58 29.17
CA ILE A 423 5.92 12.84 29.72
C ILE A 423 4.87 13.44 30.65
N GLY A 424 5.23 13.61 31.92
CA GLY A 424 4.44 14.28 32.95
C GLY A 424 4.82 15.73 33.16
N ASP A 425 4.27 16.35 34.20
CA ASP A 425 4.57 17.73 34.60
C ASP A 425 6.07 17.89 34.98
N ALA A 426 6.53 19.13 35.05
CA ALA A 426 7.87 19.47 35.49
C ALA A 426 8.16 18.86 36.87
N GLY A 427 9.18 18.00 36.93
CA GLY A 427 9.57 17.25 38.13
C GLY A 427 9.07 15.81 38.22
N ASP A 428 8.09 15.39 37.39
CA ASP A 428 7.55 14.03 37.43
C ASP A 428 8.29 13.06 36.49
N ASN A 429 9.16 13.57 35.63
CA ASN A 429 9.83 12.84 34.55
C ASN A 429 11.08 12.05 34.98
N GLU A 430 11.01 11.32 36.10
CA GLU A 430 12.15 10.56 36.66
C GLU A 430 12.35 9.18 35.99
N GLY A 431 11.35 8.71 35.23
CA GLY A 431 11.33 7.42 34.55
C GLY A 431 12.36 7.29 33.42
N ARG A 432 12.52 6.05 32.93
CA ARG A 432 13.39 5.73 31.78
C ARG A 432 12.71 4.90 30.70
N ASN A 433 11.48 4.49 30.96
CA ASN A 433 10.59 3.80 30.05
C ASN A 433 9.60 4.83 29.50
N TRP A 434 9.56 4.92 28.18
CA TRP A 434 8.77 5.89 27.45
C TRP A 434 7.96 5.16 26.39
N VAL A 435 6.90 5.77 25.89
CA VAL A 435 6.16 5.24 24.74
C VAL A 435 6.79 5.72 23.44
N ILE A 436 6.51 5.04 22.31
CA ILE A 436 7.16 5.35 21.02
C ILE A 436 6.99 6.81 20.59
N LEU A 437 5.87 7.46 20.91
CA LEU A 437 5.62 8.86 20.57
C LEU A 437 6.70 9.80 21.13
N ASP A 438 7.10 9.58 22.39
CA ASP A 438 8.08 10.41 23.12
C ASP A 438 9.45 10.45 22.43
N ARG A 439 9.78 9.41 21.65
CA ARG A 439 11.01 9.35 20.86
C ARG A 439 11.13 10.48 19.83
N PHE A 440 9.99 11.01 19.40
CA PHE A 440 9.88 12.04 18.39
C PHE A 440 9.74 13.44 18.97
N VAL A 441 9.61 13.59 20.28
CA VAL A 441 9.46 14.89 20.94
C VAL A 441 10.77 15.68 20.88
N VAL A 442 10.68 16.91 20.38
CA VAL A 442 11.80 17.84 20.23
C VAL A 442 11.37 19.29 20.51
N THR A 443 12.32 20.19 20.73
CA THR A 443 12.07 21.64 20.66
C THR A 443 11.89 22.11 19.22
N ALA A 444 11.49 23.37 19.02
CA ALA A 444 11.43 24.01 17.71
C ALA A 444 12.79 23.96 16.96
N ALA A 445 13.91 23.96 17.69
CA ALA A 445 15.26 23.85 17.13
C ALA A 445 15.68 22.40 16.81
N GLY A 446 14.90 21.40 17.24
CA GLY A 446 15.19 19.98 17.04
C GLY A 446 15.99 19.32 18.17
N ASP A 447 16.16 20.01 19.30
CA ASP A 447 16.81 19.45 20.48
C ASP A 447 15.90 18.44 21.17
N ARG A 448 16.47 17.35 21.69
CA ARG A 448 15.73 16.22 22.27
C ARG A 448 15.74 16.30 23.80
N PRO A 449 14.57 16.45 24.46
CA PRO A 449 14.47 16.44 25.92
C PRO A 449 14.83 15.08 26.54
N ILE A 450 14.52 13.97 25.85
CA ILE A 450 14.87 12.62 26.30
C ILE A 450 16.21 12.21 25.68
N GLY A 451 17.22 12.06 26.53
CA GLY A 451 18.57 11.71 26.15
C GLY A 451 18.72 10.28 25.61
N ARG A 452 19.90 9.95 25.08
CA ARG A 452 20.21 8.59 24.58
C ARG A 452 20.22 7.50 25.68
N ASN A 453 20.34 7.92 26.93
CA ASN A 453 20.23 7.11 28.12
C ASN A 453 18.78 6.99 28.64
N PHE A 454 17.81 7.54 27.91
CA PHE A 454 16.40 7.60 28.26
C PHE A 454 16.09 8.41 29.52
N LEU A 455 16.99 9.31 29.95
CA LEU A 455 16.69 10.27 31.01
C LEU A 455 16.09 11.53 30.39
N TRP A 456 15.07 12.06 31.05
CA TRP A 456 14.60 13.42 30.83
C TRP A 456 15.66 14.43 31.28
N ASP A 457 15.81 15.49 30.50
CA ASP A 457 16.66 16.63 30.84
C ASP A 457 15.80 17.77 31.39
N SER A 458 15.96 18.09 32.68
CA SER A 458 15.17 19.09 33.39
C SER A 458 15.35 20.51 32.84
N ASP A 459 16.40 20.77 32.04
CA ASP A 459 16.56 22.05 31.34
C ASP A 459 15.40 22.31 30.35
N PHE A 460 14.62 21.28 30.00
CA PHE A 460 13.44 21.37 29.14
C PHE A 460 12.11 21.53 29.90
N ASP A 461 12.11 21.56 31.23
CA ASP A 461 10.87 21.67 32.03
C ASP A 461 10.03 22.90 31.69
N GLY A 462 10.67 24.02 31.32
CA GLY A 462 9.96 25.23 30.91
C GLY A 462 9.08 25.04 29.66
N TYR A 463 9.48 24.14 28.75
CA TYR A 463 8.71 23.86 27.52
C TYR A 463 7.43 23.07 27.82
N LEU A 464 7.37 22.35 28.95
CA LEU A 464 6.16 21.63 29.36
C LEU A 464 4.99 22.57 29.67
N VAL A 465 5.28 23.83 29.98
CA VAL A 465 4.30 24.90 30.22
C VAL A 465 4.34 25.98 29.15
N GLY A 466 4.71 25.59 27.92
CA GLY A 466 4.59 26.43 26.72
C GLY A 466 5.75 27.42 26.49
N GLN A 467 6.87 27.32 27.22
CA GLN A 467 8.05 28.12 26.89
C GLN A 467 8.46 27.90 25.42
N ASP A 468 8.75 28.98 24.71
CA ASP A 468 9.18 28.97 23.30
C ASP A 468 8.21 28.22 22.36
N GLY A 469 6.92 28.18 22.72
CA GLY A 469 5.89 27.47 21.95
C GLY A 469 5.73 25.99 22.29
N GLY A 470 6.39 25.51 23.34
CA GLY A 470 6.31 24.14 23.81
C GLY A 470 7.19 23.17 23.02
N LEU A 471 6.80 21.90 23.01
CA LEU A 471 7.51 20.84 22.28
C LEU A 471 6.73 20.40 21.04
N TYR A 472 7.42 19.70 20.15
CA TYR A 472 6.96 19.36 18.82
C TYR A 472 7.23 17.89 18.51
N PHE A 473 6.41 17.32 17.63
CA PHE A 473 6.61 15.99 17.08
C PHE A 473 7.44 16.05 15.77
N SER A 474 8.55 15.32 15.75
CA SER A 474 9.55 15.33 14.66
C SER A 474 9.49 14.13 13.71
N GLY A 475 8.41 13.34 13.75
CA GLY A 475 8.24 12.20 12.85
C GLY A 475 8.30 12.62 11.38
N ARG A 476 9.07 11.90 10.56
CA ARG A 476 9.37 12.29 9.18
C ARG A 476 8.13 12.38 8.29
N ASN A 477 7.13 11.52 8.52
CA ASN A 477 5.94 11.45 7.69
C ASN A 477 4.98 12.57 8.07
N ALA A 478 4.81 12.82 9.37
CA ALA A 478 4.07 13.95 9.90
C ALA A 478 4.68 15.28 9.44
N VAL A 479 6.01 15.42 9.55
CA VAL A 479 6.74 16.60 9.09
C VAL A 479 6.57 16.83 7.59
N ALA A 480 6.59 15.77 6.78
CA ALA A 480 6.35 15.89 5.35
C ALA A 480 4.91 16.31 5.02
N ALA A 481 3.93 15.92 5.84
CA ALA A 481 2.53 16.30 5.68
C ALA A 481 2.25 17.73 6.15
N TYR A 482 2.86 18.17 7.25
CA TYR A 482 2.65 19.49 7.86
C TYR A 482 3.51 20.59 7.24
N GLY A 483 4.75 20.25 6.84
CA GLY A 483 5.75 21.21 6.34
C GLY A 483 6.76 21.70 7.39
N GLY A 484 6.73 21.12 8.60
CA GLY A 484 7.62 21.46 9.73
C GLY A 484 7.46 20.46 10.88
N PHE A 485 8.14 20.68 12.01
CA PHE A 485 7.83 19.93 13.23
C PHE A 485 6.40 20.27 13.70
N VAL A 486 5.64 19.26 14.08
CA VAL A 486 4.22 19.39 14.41
C VAL A 486 4.08 19.89 15.85
N PRO A 487 3.42 21.03 16.13
CA PRO A 487 3.22 21.51 17.49
C PRO A 487 2.35 20.54 18.30
N LEU A 488 2.79 20.24 19.52
CA LEU A 488 2.04 19.43 20.47
C LEU A 488 1.44 20.34 21.55
N TYR A 489 0.38 19.88 22.19
CA TYR A 489 -0.32 20.62 23.23
C TYR A 489 0.49 20.66 24.53
N TYR A 490 0.99 21.84 24.89
CA TYR A 490 1.71 22.14 26.14
C TYR A 490 1.19 23.45 26.73
N PRO A 491 -0.01 23.43 27.36
CA PRO A 491 -0.65 24.63 27.89
C PRO A 491 0.08 25.18 29.12
N SER A 492 -0.28 26.41 29.49
CA SER A 492 0.17 27.04 30.74
C SER A 492 -1.06 27.47 31.55
N PRO A 493 -1.35 26.84 32.71
CA PRO A 493 -0.58 25.78 33.38
C PRO A 493 -0.68 24.41 32.68
N TRP A 494 0.17 23.45 33.10
CA TRP A 494 0.08 22.05 32.69
C TRP A 494 -1.31 21.47 33.00
N GLU A 495 -1.86 20.74 32.04
CA GLU A 495 -3.15 20.05 32.16
C GLU A 495 -2.93 18.53 32.15
N PRO A 496 -3.06 17.86 33.31
CA PRO A 496 -2.92 16.40 33.41
C PRO A 496 -3.88 15.67 32.48
N GLY A 497 -3.40 14.62 31.79
CA GLY A 497 -4.19 13.84 30.84
C GLY A 497 -4.34 14.49 29.46
N SER A 498 -4.00 15.76 29.30
CA SER A 498 -4.06 16.47 28.02
C SER A 498 -2.70 16.87 27.48
N SER A 499 -1.84 17.42 28.33
CA SER A 499 -0.53 17.94 27.92
C SER A 499 0.37 16.82 27.41
N ALA A 500 1.14 17.05 26.34
CA ALA A 500 1.99 16.07 25.64
C ALA A 500 1.28 14.97 24.82
N HIS A 501 0.00 14.69 25.05
CA HIS A 501 -0.75 13.63 24.36
C HIS A 501 -1.43 14.11 23.05
N HIS A 502 -1.64 15.41 22.92
CA HIS A 502 -2.48 16.02 21.88
C HIS A 502 -1.70 16.90 20.91
N THR A 503 -2.31 17.17 19.77
CA THR A 503 -1.88 18.25 18.87
C THR A 503 -2.30 19.60 19.43
N ASP A 504 -1.51 20.65 19.17
CA ASP A 504 -1.73 21.98 19.74
C ASP A 504 -3.07 22.63 19.34
N ASP A 505 -3.89 22.98 20.33
CA ASP A 505 -5.22 23.56 20.14
C ASP A 505 -5.23 24.98 19.58
N ILE A 506 -4.11 25.71 19.73
CA ILE A 506 -3.99 27.06 19.17
C ILE A 506 -3.65 26.98 17.68
N THR A 507 -2.76 26.06 17.31
CA THR A 507 -2.32 25.84 15.94
C THR A 507 -3.41 25.20 15.09
N PHE A 508 -4.08 24.19 15.63
CA PHE A 508 -5.07 23.38 14.93
C PHE A 508 -6.48 23.71 15.40
N ALA A 509 -6.97 24.89 14.98
CA ALA A 509 -8.26 25.43 15.40
C ALA A 509 -9.20 25.69 14.22
N GLY A 510 -10.51 25.76 14.49
CA GLY A 510 -11.51 26.09 13.48
C GLY A 510 -11.58 25.04 12.37
N GLU A 511 -11.42 25.45 11.10
CA GLU A 511 -11.46 24.53 9.96
C GLU A 511 -10.25 23.58 9.90
N ASP A 512 -9.15 23.92 10.60
CA ASP A 512 -7.93 23.11 10.68
C ASP A 512 -7.91 22.20 11.91
N GLN A 513 -9.03 22.11 12.66
CA GLN A 513 -9.15 21.22 13.80
C GLN A 513 -8.90 19.76 13.39
N LEU A 514 -8.10 19.08 14.21
CA LEU A 514 -7.72 17.70 14.09
C LEU A 514 -8.54 16.83 15.05
N LEU A 515 -8.54 15.52 14.80
CA LEU A 515 -9.18 14.58 15.71
C LEU A 515 -8.45 14.54 17.05
N MET A 516 -7.11 14.62 17.05
CA MET A 516 -6.25 14.55 18.24
C MET A 516 -5.97 15.91 18.93
N ASN A 517 -6.82 16.91 18.73
CA ASN A 517 -6.82 18.12 19.57
C ASN A 517 -7.29 17.81 21.00
N ALA A 518 -6.76 18.51 22.00
CA ALA A 518 -7.09 18.26 23.40
C ALA A 518 -8.52 18.70 23.74
N MET A 519 -8.93 19.87 23.25
CA MET A 519 -10.28 20.38 23.47
C MET A 519 -11.26 19.85 22.42
N THR A 520 -12.35 19.24 22.92
CA THR A 520 -13.53 18.88 22.12
C THR A 520 -14.71 19.78 22.50
N GLY A 521 -15.30 20.43 21.49
CA GLY A 521 -16.53 21.20 21.66
C GLY A 521 -17.78 20.33 21.53
N THR A 522 -18.95 20.89 21.84
CA THR A 522 -20.24 20.29 21.48
C THR A 522 -20.60 20.56 20.02
N GLY A 523 -21.51 19.76 19.47
CA GLY A 523 -21.81 19.72 18.04
C GLY A 523 -21.06 18.61 17.31
N LEU A 524 -21.17 18.59 15.99
CA LEU A 524 -20.50 17.59 15.15
C LEU A 524 -18.99 17.79 15.20
N GLY A 525 -18.26 16.77 15.66
CA GLY A 525 -16.80 16.79 15.76
C GLY A 525 -16.11 16.30 14.50
N VAL A 526 -14.78 16.32 14.52
CA VAL A 526 -13.94 15.72 13.47
C VAL A 526 -14.06 14.20 13.55
N ARG A 527 -14.33 13.52 12.43
CA ARG A 527 -14.46 12.04 12.36
C ARG A 527 -13.54 11.39 11.33
N VAL A 528 -12.59 12.17 10.80
CA VAL A 528 -11.68 11.76 9.73
C VAL A 528 -10.28 12.20 10.11
N LEU A 529 -9.31 11.30 9.99
CA LEU A 529 -7.92 11.63 10.24
C LEU A 529 -7.36 12.53 9.13
N SER A 530 -6.71 13.60 9.53
CA SER A 530 -5.95 14.46 8.62
C SER A 530 -4.74 13.74 8.04
N ALA A 531 -4.17 14.30 6.97
CA ALA A 531 -2.91 13.81 6.41
C ALA A 531 -1.76 13.85 7.43
N LEU A 532 -1.81 14.81 8.37
CA LEU A 532 -0.84 14.98 9.44
C LEU A 532 -0.93 13.83 10.45
N GLU A 533 -2.13 13.52 10.95
CA GLU A 533 -2.34 12.43 11.92
C GLU A 533 -2.04 11.07 11.31
N VAL A 534 -2.43 10.85 10.05
CA VAL A 534 -2.00 9.68 9.26
C VAL A 534 -0.48 9.63 9.15
N GLY A 535 0.18 10.78 8.99
CA GLY A 535 1.64 10.90 9.01
C GLY A 535 2.23 10.46 10.35
N MET A 536 1.68 10.93 11.47
CA MET A 536 2.12 10.55 12.82
C MET A 536 1.95 9.04 13.05
N LEU A 537 0.80 8.45 12.69
CA LEU A 537 0.60 7.00 12.77
C LEU A 537 1.65 6.21 11.96
N ARG A 538 2.06 6.71 10.79
CA ARG A 538 3.16 6.09 10.01
C ARG A 538 4.51 6.20 10.71
N ASP A 539 4.75 7.29 11.43
CA ASP A 539 5.97 7.47 12.23
C ASP A 539 6.00 6.56 13.45
N LEU A 540 4.83 6.29 14.05
CA LEU A 540 4.64 5.26 15.08
C LEU A 540 4.77 3.81 14.53
N GLY A 541 4.93 3.66 13.22
CA GLY A 541 5.25 2.38 12.58
C GLY A 541 4.05 1.68 11.92
N TYR A 542 2.85 2.24 12.02
CA TYR A 542 1.67 1.67 11.40
C TYR A 542 1.73 1.72 9.88
N LEU A 543 1.16 0.68 9.26
CA LEU A 543 0.78 0.75 7.85
C LEU A 543 -0.64 1.33 7.78
N VAL A 544 -0.72 2.64 7.58
CA VAL A 544 -2.01 3.34 7.41
C VAL A 544 -2.20 3.92 6.01
N VAL A 545 -3.43 3.83 5.52
CA VAL A 545 -3.87 4.50 4.29
C VAL A 545 -4.96 5.51 4.61
N PRO A 546 -4.98 6.67 3.91
CA PRO A 546 -6.10 7.59 4.01
C PRO A 546 -7.40 6.91 3.58
N VAL A 547 -8.49 7.18 4.30
CA VAL A 547 -9.83 6.77 3.87
C VAL A 547 -10.36 7.84 2.92
N SER A 548 -10.84 7.44 1.75
CA SER A 548 -11.52 8.33 0.80
C SER A 548 -12.80 8.85 1.45
N ARG A 549 -13.02 10.17 1.45
CA ARG A 549 -14.28 10.78 1.89
C ARG A 549 -15.45 10.37 1.02
#